data_AF-X1S2S1-F1
#
_entry.id   AF-X1S2S1-F1
#
_cell.length_a   1.000
_cell.length_b   1.000
_cell.length_c   1.000
_cell.angle_alpha   90.00
_cell.angle_beta   90.00
_cell.angle_gamma   90.00
#
_symmetry.space_group_name_H-M   'P 1'
#
loop_
_entity.id
_entity.type
_entity.pdbx_description
1 polymer ?
#
loop_
_entity_poly.entity_id
_entity_poly.type
_entity_poly.pdbx_seq_one_letter_code
_entity_poly.pdbx_strand_id
1 'polypeptide(L)'
;MTIEVATEFYSELRGDPPSEEEIVSDRDFEWIKYYKPMPVSFGFEIEQLDTDICEQLRFTYPWHYDGSGPYETPLPPSVYPGRRIKGFIDTCRNTPGCTWTWKSEISHPRAPERKAGCGSHIHFRPRQDVDYISAQWVEAWTSAFNTLVETVPLMLPMFCYGIEDQQVFTFRREALYWANIVKRRVSNATTMRFLDLSYIGHPYDAVAWNRKIVEKPLTIEMRLNETHPAIAYELSILLNRIIRKCYERGFISPKLADRNRVIDDIVRNTARSIERNENLYTLLEMVEDIRFMRGREIPMLDRGYPNYLELFKDILRNYGHPYPPMARVCRLFLHEGEPWRNPKALWNTFVPYGEFRWDQEKIPSR
;
A
#
# COMPACT_ATOMS: atom_id res chain seq x y z
N MET A 1 21.46 -5.61 20.48
CA MET A 1 20.58 -6.63 19.87
C MET A 1 21.43 -7.87 19.64
N THR A 2 21.10 -9.00 20.24
CA THR A 2 21.85 -10.27 20.07
C THR A 2 21.51 -10.90 18.71
N ILE A 3 22.42 -11.71 18.17
CA ILE A 3 22.24 -12.38 16.87
C ILE A 3 20.99 -13.28 16.89
N GLU A 4 20.68 -13.93 18.01
CA GLU A 4 19.50 -14.80 18.15
C GLU A 4 18.18 -14.04 18.08
N VAL A 5 18.08 -12.91 18.79
CA VAL A 5 16.89 -12.02 18.73
C VAL A 5 16.73 -11.43 17.32
N ALA A 6 17.83 -11.09 16.66
CA ALA A 6 17.75 -10.66 15.28
C ALA A 6 17.45 -11.83 14.31
N THR A 7 17.87 -13.05 14.59
CA THR A 7 17.57 -14.20 13.72
C THR A 7 16.08 -14.53 13.75
N GLU A 8 15.45 -14.51 14.92
CA GLU A 8 14.00 -14.70 15.06
C GLU A 8 13.22 -13.57 14.38
N PHE A 9 13.60 -12.31 14.61
CA PHE A 9 12.91 -11.13 14.08
C PHE A 9 13.15 -10.87 12.58
N TYR A 10 14.35 -11.14 12.06
CA TYR A 10 14.73 -10.88 10.66
C TYR A 10 14.52 -12.11 9.76
N SER A 11 14.20 -13.30 10.29
CA SER A 11 13.73 -14.45 9.49
C SER A 11 12.46 -14.15 8.65
N GLU A 12 11.75 -13.07 9.02
CA GLU A 12 10.57 -12.55 8.34
C GLU A 12 10.86 -11.43 7.33
N LEU A 13 12.03 -10.78 7.45
CA LEU A 13 12.53 -9.76 6.53
C LEU A 13 13.20 -10.44 5.34
N ARG A 14 12.36 -10.65 4.34
CA ARG A 14 12.66 -11.42 3.15
C ARG A 14 12.59 -10.44 1.96
N GLY A 15 13.75 -10.10 1.40
CA GLY A 15 13.97 -9.22 0.24
C GLY A 15 15.17 -9.70 -0.60
N ASP A 16 15.58 -8.92 -1.60
CA ASP A 16 16.90 -9.10 -2.24
C ASP A 16 17.97 -8.40 -1.38
N PRO A 17 19.24 -8.84 -1.40
CA PRO A 17 20.31 -8.20 -0.64
C PRO A 17 20.47 -6.72 -1.03
N PRO A 18 20.88 -5.85 -0.09
CA PRO A 18 21.37 -4.52 -0.44
C PRO A 18 22.53 -4.63 -1.44
N SER A 19 22.50 -3.85 -2.53
CA SER A 19 23.63 -3.69 -3.45
C SER A 19 24.86 -3.10 -2.75
N GLU A 20 26.05 -3.21 -3.35
CA GLU A 20 27.32 -2.68 -2.80
C GLU A 20 27.24 -1.21 -2.34
N GLU A 21 26.47 -0.38 -3.03
CA GLU A 21 26.22 1.03 -2.71
C GLU A 21 25.37 1.28 -1.44
N GLU A 22 24.71 0.25 -0.90
CA GLU A 22 23.94 0.28 0.36
C GLU A 22 24.71 -0.29 1.55
N ILE A 23 25.95 -0.73 1.34
CA ILE A 23 26.79 -1.29 2.39
C ILE A 23 27.38 -0.12 3.19
N VAL A 24 26.77 0.16 4.35
CA VAL A 24 27.26 1.20 5.28
C VAL A 24 28.22 0.63 6.32
N SER A 25 28.26 -0.71 6.49
CA SER A 25 29.25 -1.42 7.32
C SER A 25 29.30 -2.94 7.08
N ASP A 26 30.40 -3.60 7.45
CA ASP A 26 30.55 -5.07 7.44
C ASP A 26 29.50 -5.81 8.29
N ARG A 27 28.89 -5.11 9.26
CA ARG A 27 27.85 -5.63 10.13
C ARG A 27 26.50 -5.76 9.43
N ASP A 28 26.29 -5.03 8.34
CA ASP A 28 25.09 -5.13 7.50
C ASP A 28 25.13 -6.39 6.60
N PHE A 29 26.34 -6.92 6.35
CA PHE A 29 26.59 -8.09 5.53
C PHE A 29 26.16 -9.42 6.17
N GLU A 30 26.16 -9.51 7.51
CA GLU A 30 25.76 -10.74 8.23
C GLU A 30 24.26 -11.04 8.10
N TRP A 31 23.43 -10.01 7.85
CA TRP A 31 21.98 -10.14 7.72
C TRP A 31 21.54 -10.64 6.34
N ILE A 32 22.39 -10.47 5.32
CA ILE A 32 22.17 -10.87 3.91
C ILE A 32 21.86 -12.36 3.74
N LYS A 33 22.38 -13.20 4.64
CA LYS A 33 22.23 -14.66 4.57
C LYS A 33 20.81 -15.16 4.89
N TYR A 34 19.95 -14.32 5.45
CA TYR A 34 18.62 -14.73 5.94
C TYR A 34 17.44 -14.22 5.11
N TYR A 35 17.69 -13.47 4.02
CA TYR A 35 16.63 -12.94 3.19
C TYR A 35 16.03 -14.01 2.27
N LYS A 36 14.69 -14.10 2.21
CA LYS A 36 13.99 -14.79 1.11
C LYS A 36 13.43 -13.76 0.12
N PRO A 37 13.33 -14.06 -1.17
CA PRO A 37 12.77 -13.11 -2.13
C PRO A 37 11.31 -12.71 -1.81
N MET A 38 10.94 -11.44 -2.02
CA MET A 38 9.52 -11.05 -2.05
C MET A 38 8.81 -11.79 -3.19
N PRO A 39 7.63 -12.40 -2.98
CA PRO A 39 6.94 -13.20 -4.01
C PRO A 39 6.41 -12.37 -5.20
N VAL A 40 6.16 -11.08 -4.99
CA VAL A 40 5.72 -10.18 -6.04
C VAL A 40 6.69 -9.00 -6.10
N SER A 41 7.09 -8.61 -7.31
CA SER A 41 7.68 -7.29 -7.54
C SER A 41 6.59 -6.23 -7.44
N PHE A 42 6.96 -5.00 -7.10
CA PHE A 42 6.03 -3.88 -7.10
C PHE A 42 6.69 -2.58 -7.55
N GLY A 43 5.89 -1.74 -8.22
CA GLY A 43 6.24 -0.38 -8.62
C GLY A 43 5.13 0.59 -8.21
N PHE A 44 5.37 1.88 -8.43
CA PHE A 44 4.44 2.94 -8.07
C PHE A 44 4.17 3.87 -9.23
N GLU A 45 2.98 4.44 -9.26
CA GLU A 45 2.69 5.69 -9.93
C GLU A 45 2.41 6.71 -8.82
N ILE A 46 3.14 7.84 -8.80
CA ILE A 46 2.88 8.93 -7.86
C ILE A 46 2.20 10.05 -8.63
N GLU A 47 1.08 10.51 -8.11
CA GLU A 47 0.23 11.49 -8.77
C GLU A 47 0.25 12.86 -8.07
N GLN A 48 0.23 13.94 -8.86
CA GLN A 48 0.15 15.31 -8.35
C GLN A 48 -0.40 16.32 -9.36
N LEU A 49 -0.84 17.49 -8.87
CA LEU A 49 -1.12 18.64 -9.74
C LEU A 49 0.13 19.07 -10.48
N ASP A 50 -0.03 19.38 -11.76
CA ASP A 50 1.04 19.97 -12.57
C ASP A 50 1.68 21.19 -11.87
N THR A 51 0.89 22.13 -11.40
CA THR A 51 1.40 23.37 -10.75
C THR A 51 2.07 23.14 -9.40
N ASP A 52 1.84 21.98 -8.76
CA ASP A 52 2.45 21.63 -7.47
C ASP A 52 3.74 20.80 -7.63
N ILE A 53 4.05 20.34 -8.85
CA ILE A 53 5.31 19.68 -9.17
C ILE A 53 6.40 20.75 -9.36
N CYS A 54 7.32 20.82 -8.39
CA CYS A 54 8.46 21.73 -8.45
C CYS A 54 9.40 21.38 -9.63
N GLU A 55 10.12 22.38 -10.15
CA GLU A 55 10.97 22.25 -11.34
C GLU A 55 12.00 21.11 -11.23
N GLN A 56 12.62 20.94 -10.05
CA GLN A 56 13.59 19.88 -9.82
C GLN A 56 13.00 18.48 -9.99
N LEU A 57 11.75 18.27 -9.57
CA LEU A 57 11.07 16.99 -9.76
C LEU A 57 10.74 16.73 -11.21
N ARG A 58 10.43 17.78 -11.98
CA ARG A 58 10.21 17.66 -13.44
C ARG A 58 11.48 17.27 -14.17
N PHE A 59 12.61 17.81 -13.73
CA PHE A 59 13.90 17.47 -14.30
C PHE A 59 14.35 16.05 -13.92
N THR A 60 14.07 15.63 -12.68
CA THR A 60 14.58 14.37 -12.12
C THR A 60 13.71 13.17 -12.51
N TYR A 61 12.40 13.36 -12.67
CA TYR A 61 11.44 12.29 -12.90
C TYR A 61 10.59 12.54 -14.15
N PRO A 62 10.27 11.50 -14.94
CA PRO A 62 9.42 11.65 -16.12
C PRO A 62 7.94 11.76 -15.71
N TRP A 63 7.39 12.96 -15.85
CA TRP A 63 5.98 13.23 -15.60
C TRP A 63 5.15 13.14 -16.87
N HIS A 64 3.97 12.54 -16.77
CA HIS A 64 3.05 12.38 -17.88
C HIS A 64 1.60 12.57 -17.44
N TYR A 65 0.74 12.89 -18.40
CA TYR A 65 -0.71 13.01 -18.20
C TYR A 65 -1.40 12.00 -19.11
N ASP A 66 -2.09 11.03 -18.52
CA ASP A 66 -2.77 9.95 -19.26
C ASP A 66 -4.25 10.22 -19.52
N GLY A 67 -4.74 11.41 -19.16
CA GLY A 67 -6.13 11.82 -19.35
C GLY A 67 -7.06 11.51 -18.18
N SER A 68 -6.59 10.81 -17.13
CA SER A 68 -7.44 10.34 -16.03
C SER A 68 -7.51 11.26 -14.80
N GLY A 69 -6.61 12.25 -14.67
CA GLY A 69 -6.69 13.26 -13.60
C GLY A 69 -5.39 14.04 -13.36
N PRO A 70 -4.67 13.79 -12.26
CA PRO A 70 -3.37 14.42 -11.98
C PRO A 70 -2.27 13.98 -12.96
N TYR A 71 -1.14 14.68 -12.95
CA TYR A 71 0.08 14.19 -13.61
C TYR A 71 0.67 13.05 -12.79
N GLU A 72 1.19 12.05 -13.48
CA GLU A 72 1.76 10.85 -12.89
C GLU A 72 3.25 10.74 -13.22
N THR A 73 4.04 10.28 -12.24
CA THR A 73 5.41 9.83 -12.47
C THR A 73 5.54 8.35 -12.09
N PRO A 74 6.11 7.51 -12.96
CA PRO A 74 6.31 6.11 -12.66
C PRO A 74 7.59 5.93 -11.84
N LEU A 75 7.51 5.17 -10.75
CA LEU A 75 8.65 4.54 -10.11
C LEU A 75 8.64 3.06 -10.52
N PRO A 76 9.53 2.64 -11.43
CA PRO A 76 9.39 1.35 -12.08
C PRO A 76 9.46 0.20 -11.07
N PRO A 77 8.83 -0.95 -11.39
CA PRO A 77 8.77 -2.06 -10.47
C PRO A 77 10.16 -2.60 -10.12
N SER A 78 10.30 -3.03 -8.88
CA SER A 78 11.43 -3.82 -8.40
C SER A 78 10.97 -4.66 -7.21
N VAL A 79 11.85 -5.51 -6.69
CA VAL A 79 11.55 -6.36 -5.54
C VAL A 79 11.43 -5.53 -4.26
N TYR A 80 12.17 -4.41 -4.19
CA TYR A 80 12.13 -3.46 -3.10
C TYR A 80 12.41 -2.03 -3.62
N PRO A 81 11.40 -1.33 -4.18
CA PRO A 81 11.54 0.02 -4.70
C PRO A 81 11.78 1.09 -3.61
N GLY A 82 12.05 0.69 -2.36
CA GLY A 82 12.32 1.58 -1.24
C GLY A 82 13.39 2.60 -1.52
N ARG A 83 14.44 2.24 -2.28
CA ARG A 83 15.45 3.22 -2.72
C ARG A 83 14.90 4.29 -3.65
N ARG A 84 14.03 3.90 -4.58
CA ARG A 84 13.42 4.82 -5.55
C ARG A 84 12.45 5.76 -4.85
N ILE A 85 11.67 5.23 -3.91
CA ILE A 85 10.80 6.04 -3.05
C ILE A 85 11.61 6.93 -2.12
N LYS A 86 12.68 6.41 -1.51
CA LYS A 86 13.59 7.21 -0.67
C LYS A 86 14.25 8.31 -1.48
N GLY A 87 14.77 8.02 -2.67
CA GLY A 87 15.36 9.01 -3.56
C GLY A 87 14.37 10.09 -3.98
N PHE A 88 13.13 9.70 -4.26
CA PHE A 88 12.04 10.63 -4.51
C PHE A 88 11.77 11.52 -3.29
N ILE A 89 11.59 10.93 -2.11
CA ILE A 89 11.37 11.64 -0.84
C ILE A 89 12.54 12.56 -0.50
N ASP A 90 13.78 12.11 -0.70
CA ASP A 90 14.99 12.90 -0.48
C ASP A 90 15.08 14.08 -1.46
N THR A 91 14.64 13.89 -2.71
CA THR A 91 14.55 14.97 -3.69
C THR A 91 13.54 16.02 -3.23
N CYS A 92 12.36 15.61 -2.75
CA CYS A 92 11.37 16.52 -2.18
C CYS A 92 11.92 17.28 -0.97
N ARG A 93 12.60 16.58 -0.04
CA ARG A 93 13.07 17.14 1.23
C ARG A 93 14.28 18.08 1.06
N ASN A 94 15.26 17.67 0.25
CA ASN A 94 16.58 18.32 0.23
C ASN A 94 16.67 19.45 -0.80
N THR A 95 15.65 19.66 -1.64
CA THR A 95 15.67 20.69 -2.68
C THR A 95 15.15 22.02 -2.12
N PRO A 96 15.98 23.08 -2.07
CA PRO A 96 15.54 24.41 -1.64
C PRO A 96 14.39 24.92 -2.54
N GLY A 97 13.29 25.37 -1.94
CA GLY A 97 12.11 25.86 -2.67
C GLY A 97 11.18 24.77 -3.20
N CYS A 98 11.56 23.48 -3.12
CA CYS A 98 10.63 22.38 -3.34
C CYS A 98 9.88 22.07 -2.04
N THR A 99 8.96 22.96 -1.64
CA THR A 99 8.05 22.70 -0.52
C THR A 99 6.89 21.85 -1.04
N TRP A 100 7.16 20.61 -1.44
CA TRP A 100 6.09 19.74 -1.89
C TRP A 100 5.20 19.38 -0.69
N THR A 101 4.11 20.14 -0.56
CA THR A 101 3.01 19.83 0.32
C THR A 101 2.20 18.74 -0.35
N TRP A 102 2.18 17.53 0.24
CA TRP A 102 1.33 16.46 -0.27
C TRP A 102 -0.12 16.94 -0.28
N LYS A 103 -0.68 17.08 -1.48
CA LYS A 103 -2.10 17.30 -1.66
C LYS A 103 -2.71 15.99 -2.10
N SER A 104 -3.69 15.52 -1.35
CA SER A 104 -4.51 14.39 -1.72
C SER A 104 -5.63 14.77 -2.71
N GLU A 105 -5.74 16.05 -3.10
CA GLU A 105 -6.67 16.49 -4.15
C GLU A 105 -6.17 17.69 -4.95
N ILE A 106 -6.78 17.82 -6.13
CA ILE A 106 -6.63 18.96 -7.04
C ILE A 106 -8.00 19.31 -7.64
N SER A 107 -8.18 20.54 -8.14
CA SER A 107 -9.36 20.83 -8.98
C SER A 107 -9.26 20.05 -10.29
N HIS A 108 -10.34 19.40 -10.72
CA HIS A 108 -10.30 18.53 -11.89
C HIS A 108 -10.00 19.38 -13.15
N PRO A 109 -9.01 18.99 -13.98
CA PRO A 109 -8.53 19.85 -15.07
C PRO A 109 -9.59 20.25 -16.09
N ARG A 110 -10.62 19.41 -16.27
CA ARG A 110 -11.73 19.64 -17.22
C ARG A 110 -13.07 19.99 -16.56
N ALA A 111 -13.11 20.05 -15.23
CA ALA A 111 -14.32 20.31 -14.44
C ALA A 111 -13.93 20.97 -13.11
N PRO A 112 -13.51 22.25 -13.11
CA PRO A 112 -12.87 22.89 -11.95
C PRO A 112 -13.71 22.89 -10.66
N GLU A 113 -15.03 22.73 -10.78
CA GLU A 113 -16.00 22.56 -9.69
C GLU A 113 -15.92 21.18 -9.01
N ARG A 114 -15.27 20.21 -9.65
CA ARG A 114 -14.98 18.88 -9.11
C ARG A 114 -13.55 18.80 -8.60
N LYS A 115 -13.32 17.91 -7.63
CA LYS A 115 -12.00 17.59 -7.11
C LYS A 115 -11.58 16.23 -7.63
N ALA A 116 -10.35 16.12 -8.15
CA ALA A 116 -9.72 14.85 -8.48
C ALA A 116 -8.79 14.45 -7.32
N GLY A 117 -8.77 13.17 -6.99
CA GLY A 117 -7.81 12.62 -6.02
C GLY A 117 -6.38 12.70 -6.55
N CYS A 118 -5.42 12.79 -5.65
CA CYS A 118 -4.00 12.58 -5.93
C CYS A 118 -3.48 11.51 -5.00
N GLY A 119 -2.90 10.47 -5.58
CA GLY A 119 -2.57 9.24 -4.89
C GLY A 119 -1.22 8.66 -5.24
N SER A 120 -0.99 7.46 -4.69
CA SER A 120 0.11 6.61 -5.10
C SER A 120 -0.46 5.26 -5.55
N HIS A 121 -0.50 4.95 -6.83
CA HIS A 121 -0.95 3.63 -7.28
C HIS A 121 0.17 2.61 -7.15
N ILE A 122 -0.17 1.38 -6.78
CA ILE A 122 0.80 0.28 -6.64
C ILE A 122 0.54 -0.75 -7.71
N HIS A 123 1.61 -1.19 -8.37
CA HIS A 123 1.53 -2.21 -9.42
C HIS A 123 2.27 -3.45 -8.96
N PHE A 124 1.53 -4.48 -8.57
CA PHE A 124 2.10 -5.77 -8.20
C PHE A 124 2.24 -6.68 -9.40
N ARG A 125 3.30 -7.49 -9.40
CA ARG A 125 3.47 -8.59 -10.36
C ARG A 125 4.15 -9.78 -9.69
N PRO A 126 3.55 -10.97 -9.71
CA PRO A 126 4.22 -12.22 -9.34
C PRO A 126 5.56 -12.40 -10.05
N ARG A 127 6.58 -12.82 -9.30
CA ARG A 127 7.94 -13.01 -9.79
C ARG A 127 8.07 -14.32 -10.57
N GLN A 128 8.15 -14.20 -11.88
CA GLN A 128 8.35 -15.34 -12.78
C GLN A 128 9.76 -15.96 -12.66
N ASP A 129 10.71 -15.19 -12.13
CA ASP A 129 12.09 -15.60 -11.84
C ASP A 129 12.24 -16.44 -10.56
N VAL A 130 11.14 -16.68 -9.82
CA VAL A 130 11.14 -17.54 -8.63
C VAL A 130 10.49 -18.88 -8.97
N ASP A 131 11.24 -19.98 -8.87
CA ASP A 131 10.87 -21.31 -9.38
C ASP A 131 9.47 -21.78 -8.96
N TYR A 132 9.16 -21.76 -7.65
CA TYR A 132 7.87 -22.26 -7.17
C TYR A 132 6.68 -21.39 -7.59
N ILE A 133 6.92 -20.10 -7.87
CA ILE A 133 5.90 -19.16 -8.39
C ILE A 133 5.70 -19.41 -9.89
N SER A 134 6.80 -19.57 -10.63
CA SER A 134 6.80 -19.87 -12.06
C SER A 134 6.11 -21.20 -12.37
N ALA A 135 6.36 -22.22 -11.55
CA ALA A 135 5.75 -23.54 -11.66
C ALA A 135 4.22 -23.54 -11.44
N GLN A 136 3.69 -22.53 -10.75
CA GLN A 136 2.28 -22.39 -10.38
C GLN A 136 1.76 -21.01 -10.82
N TRP A 137 2.11 -20.61 -12.04
CA TRP A 137 1.96 -19.22 -12.50
C TRP A 137 0.53 -18.68 -12.40
N VAL A 138 -0.45 -19.45 -12.89
CA VAL A 138 -1.86 -19.03 -12.87
C VAL A 138 -2.37 -18.95 -11.42
N GLU A 139 -2.02 -19.93 -10.59
CA GLU A 139 -2.35 -20.00 -9.18
C GLU A 139 -1.73 -18.83 -8.40
N ALA A 140 -0.49 -18.45 -8.72
CA ALA A 140 0.18 -17.30 -8.14
C ALA A 140 -0.59 -16.01 -8.41
N TRP A 141 -0.94 -15.74 -9.67
CA TRP A 141 -1.76 -14.58 -10.04
C TRP A 141 -3.14 -14.59 -9.40
N THR A 142 -3.83 -15.73 -9.44
CA THR A 142 -5.15 -15.89 -8.80
C THR A 142 -5.06 -15.65 -7.29
N SER A 143 -4.04 -16.20 -6.63
CA SER A 143 -3.84 -16.05 -5.19
C SER A 143 -3.48 -14.62 -4.83
N ALA A 144 -2.57 -13.97 -5.55
CA ALA A 144 -2.21 -12.57 -5.30
C ALA A 144 -3.43 -11.64 -5.46
N PHE A 145 -4.16 -11.76 -6.58
CA PHE A 145 -5.34 -10.93 -6.82
C PHE A 145 -6.41 -11.14 -5.75
N ASN A 146 -6.74 -12.39 -5.44
CA ASN A 146 -7.74 -12.69 -4.43
C ASN A 146 -7.30 -12.35 -3.01
N THR A 147 -5.99 -12.38 -2.71
CA THR A 147 -5.47 -11.88 -1.44
C THR A 147 -5.68 -10.38 -1.34
N LEU A 148 -5.28 -9.61 -2.36
CA LEU A 148 -5.46 -8.16 -2.39
C LEU A 148 -6.95 -7.76 -2.29
N VAL A 149 -7.83 -8.41 -3.05
CA VAL A 149 -9.29 -8.17 -3.00
C VAL A 149 -9.90 -8.48 -1.62
N GLU A 150 -9.27 -9.34 -0.83
CA GLU A 150 -9.73 -9.63 0.54
C GLU A 150 -9.12 -8.68 1.58
N THR A 151 -7.85 -8.32 1.44
CA THR A 151 -7.10 -7.56 2.44
C THR A 151 -7.24 -6.04 2.27
N VAL A 152 -7.38 -5.54 1.04
CA VAL A 152 -7.49 -4.09 0.77
C VAL A 152 -8.61 -3.41 1.56
N PRO A 153 -9.83 -3.97 1.62
CA PRO A 153 -10.91 -3.36 2.41
C PRO A 153 -10.61 -3.32 3.92
N LEU A 154 -9.74 -4.22 4.39
CA LEU A 154 -9.33 -4.34 5.80
C LEU A 154 -8.16 -3.41 6.15
N MET A 155 -7.65 -2.65 5.17
CA MET A 155 -6.51 -1.73 5.31
C MET A 155 -6.88 -0.28 4.97
N LEU A 156 -8.18 0.05 4.85
CA LEU A 156 -8.66 1.36 4.42
C LEU A 156 -8.11 2.56 5.21
N PRO A 157 -7.84 2.48 6.54
CA PRO A 157 -7.21 3.61 7.23
C PRO A 157 -5.87 4.02 6.60
N MET A 158 -5.08 3.08 6.07
CA MET A 158 -3.83 3.40 5.37
C MET A 158 -4.03 4.06 4.00
N PHE A 159 -5.26 4.04 3.46
CA PHE A 159 -5.58 4.64 2.17
C PHE A 159 -5.94 6.14 2.33
N CYS A 160 -6.42 6.50 3.53
CA CYS A 160 -6.95 7.81 3.87
C CYS A 160 -5.84 8.75 4.35
N TYR A 161 -5.70 9.93 3.75
CA TYR A 161 -4.84 11.00 4.29
C TYR A 161 -5.54 11.79 5.40
N GLY A 162 -6.84 12.01 5.25
CA GLY A 162 -7.67 12.92 6.05
C GLY A 162 -7.82 14.30 5.40
N ILE A 163 -8.74 15.10 5.95
CA ILE A 163 -9.11 16.41 5.42
C ILE A 163 -8.64 17.48 6.39
N GLU A 164 -7.52 18.13 6.06
CA GLU A 164 -6.87 19.13 6.91
C GLU A 164 -7.79 20.32 7.21
N ASP A 165 -8.45 20.91 6.21
CA ASP A 165 -9.33 22.06 6.40
C ASP A 165 -10.52 21.77 7.33
N GLN A 166 -10.95 20.51 7.36
CA GLN A 166 -12.08 20.05 8.17
C GLN A 166 -11.63 19.39 9.48
N GLN A 167 -10.31 19.29 9.70
CA GLN A 167 -9.68 18.72 10.89
C GLN A 167 -10.21 17.32 11.24
N VAL A 168 -10.41 16.48 10.23
CA VAL A 168 -11.03 15.16 10.40
C VAL A 168 -10.31 14.11 9.58
N PHE A 169 -10.09 12.95 10.20
CA PHE A 169 -9.57 11.77 9.52
C PHE A 169 -10.72 11.02 8.83
N THR A 170 -10.98 11.36 7.59
CA THR A 170 -11.94 10.70 6.69
C THR A 170 -11.49 10.87 5.24
N PHE A 171 -12.03 10.04 4.35
CA PHE A 171 -11.82 10.17 2.91
C PHE A 171 -12.58 11.38 2.35
N ARG A 172 -12.20 11.86 1.17
CA ARG A 172 -13.05 12.82 0.45
C ARG A 172 -14.21 12.16 -0.26
N ARG A 173 -15.19 13.00 -0.66
CA ARG A 173 -16.46 12.59 -1.27
C ARG A 173 -16.33 11.64 -2.45
N GLU A 174 -15.35 11.85 -3.32
CA GLU A 174 -15.16 11.03 -4.52
C GLU A 174 -14.20 9.85 -4.33
N ALA A 175 -13.58 9.66 -3.14
CA ALA A 175 -12.53 8.65 -2.96
C ALA A 175 -12.98 7.23 -3.34
N LEU A 176 -14.19 6.84 -2.91
CA LEU A 176 -14.77 5.53 -3.24
C LEU A 176 -15.20 5.41 -4.70
N TYR A 177 -15.50 6.52 -5.38
CA TYR A 177 -15.82 6.52 -6.82
C TYR A 177 -14.58 6.17 -7.65
N TRP A 178 -13.42 6.72 -7.26
CA TRP A 178 -12.15 6.53 -7.98
C TRP A 178 -11.48 5.18 -7.70
N ALA A 179 -11.82 4.51 -6.58
CA ALA A 179 -11.33 3.18 -6.21
C ALA A 179 -12.46 2.33 -5.61
N ASN A 180 -13.34 1.82 -6.47
CA ASN A 180 -14.47 1.00 -6.02
C ASN A 180 -13.97 -0.31 -5.38
N ILE A 181 -14.49 -0.64 -4.19
CA ILE A 181 -14.12 -1.87 -3.51
C ILE A 181 -14.64 -3.09 -4.25
N VAL A 182 -13.72 -3.96 -4.66
CA VAL A 182 -14.01 -5.16 -5.43
C VAL A 182 -14.80 -6.16 -4.58
N LYS A 183 -16.00 -6.53 -5.04
CA LYS A 183 -16.82 -7.56 -4.38
C LYS A 183 -16.61 -8.97 -4.93
N ARG A 184 -15.86 -9.12 -6.03
CA ARG A 184 -15.74 -10.38 -6.76
C ARG A 184 -14.31 -10.91 -6.71
N ARG A 185 -14.22 -12.20 -6.38
CA ARG A 185 -13.01 -13.01 -6.49
C ARG A 185 -12.94 -13.62 -7.88
N VAL A 186 -11.74 -14.04 -8.28
CA VAL A 186 -11.50 -14.71 -9.57
C VAL A 186 -11.14 -16.18 -9.37
N SER A 187 -11.45 -17.01 -10.38
CA SER A 187 -10.97 -18.39 -10.49
C SER A 187 -9.74 -18.45 -11.41
N ASN A 188 -9.02 -19.58 -11.42
CA ASN A 188 -7.90 -19.79 -12.36
C ASN A 188 -8.35 -19.66 -13.82
N ALA A 189 -9.57 -20.13 -14.16
CA ALA A 189 -10.13 -19.99 -15.50
C ALA A 189 -10.32 -18.52 -15.91
N THR A 190 -10.77 -17.67 -14.97
CA THR A 190 -10.87 -16.23 -15.19
C THR A 190 -9.49 -15.58 -15.29
N THR A 191 -8.55 -15.95 -14.41
CA THR A 191 -7.17 -15.45 -14.42
C THR A 191 -6.46 -15.73 -15.74
N MET A 192 -6.62 -16.93 -16.32
CA MET A 192 -6.01 -17.27 -17.61
C MET A 192 -6.43 -16.29 -18.72
N ARG A 193 -7.68 -15.79 -18.70
CA ARG A 193 -8.15 -14.82 -19.69
C ARG A 193 -7.44 -13.47 -19.57
N PHE A 194 -7.05 -13.08 -18.37
CA PHE A 194 -6.29 -11.84 -18.12
C PHE A 194 -4.80 -11.99 -18.45
N LEU A 195 -4.26 -13.21 -18.31
CA LEU A 195 -2.87 -13.51 -18.66
C LEU A 195 -2.62 -13.56 -20.17
N ASP A 196 -3.69 -13.75 -20.95
CA ASP A 196 -3.61 -13.70 -22.42
C ASP A 196 -3.01 -12.36 -22.89
N LEU A 197 -2.12 -12.43 -23.89
CA LEU A 197 -1.51 -11.24 -24.51
C LEU A 197 -2.55 -10.37 -25.22
N SER A 198 -3.68 -10.94 -25.62
CA SER A 198 -4.79 -10.19 -26.21
C SER A 198 -5.56 -9.35 -25.19
N TYR A 199 -5.38 -9.58 -23.88
CA TYR A 199 -6.04 -8.77 -22.87
C TYR A 199 -5.44 -7.36 -22.85
N ILE A 200 -6.28 -6.38 -23.17
CA ILE A 200 -6.01 -4.96 -22.98
C ILE A 200 -7.16 -4.43 -22.15
N GLY A 201 -6.85 -3.84 -20.99
CA GLY A 201 -7.88 -3.37 -20.08
C GLY A 201 -7.32 -2.65 -18.86
N HIS A 202 -8.14 -1.73 -18.37
CA HIS A 202 -7.86 -0.92 -17.18
C HIS A 202 -9.16 -0.64 -16.41
N PRO A 203 -9.67 -1.63 -15.64
CA PRO A 203 -10.85 -1.43 -14.79
C PRO A 203 -10.60 -0.37 -13.70
N TYR A 204 -11.62 0.41 -13.35
CA TYR A 204 -11.55 1.49 -12.34
C TYR A 204 -11.85 1.01 -10.91
N ASP A 205 -11.40 -0.19 -10.58
CA ASP A 205 -11.58 -0.80 -9.27
C ASP A 205 -10.37 -0.53 -8.36
N ALA A 206 -10.57 -0.59 -7.03
CA ALA A 206 -9.48 -0.45 -6.04
C ALA A 206 -8.36 -1.49 -6.21
N VAL A 207 -8.70 -2.67 -6.75
CA VAL A 207 -7.76 -3.72 -7.15
C VAL A 207 -8.15 -4.19 -8.56
N ALA A 208 -7.27 -3.98 -9.53
CA ALA A 208 -7.59 -4.18 -10.93
C ALA A 208 -6.46 -4.90 -11.69
N TRP A 209 -6.84 -5.66 -12.72
CA TRP A 209 -5.89 -6.15 -13.72
C TRP A 209 -5.53 -4.98 -14.64
N ASN A 210 -4.25 -4.66 -14.77
CA ASN A 210 -3.81 -3.53 -15.58
C ASN A 210 -2.82 -3.98 -16.66
N ARG A 211 -3.25 -3.84 -17.91
CA ARG A 211 -2.39 -3.93 -19.10
C ARG A 211 -2.86 -2.86 -20.10
N LYS A 212 -2.17 -1.72 -20.09
CA LYS A 212 -2.47 -0.58 -20.98
C LYS A 212 -2.20 -0.90 -22.47
N ILE A 213 -1.12 -1.63 -22.77
CA ILE A 213 -0.71 -2.05 -24.14
C ILE A 213 0.07 -3.39 -24.09
N VAL A 214 0.27 -4.04 -25.24
CA VAL A 214 0.93 -5.36 -25.35
C VAL A 214 2.38 -5.33 -24.85
N GLU A 215 3.09 -4.24 -25.13
CA GLU A 215 4.48 -4.01 -24.74
C GLU A 215 4.64 -3.77 -23.24
N LYS A 216 3.56 -3.37 -22.56
CA LYS A 216 3.56 -3.20 -21.11
C LYS A 216 3.19 -4.52 -20.42
N PRO A 217 3.92 -4.91 -19.37
CA PRO A 217 3.59 -6.12 -18.64
C PRO A 217 2.25 -5.99 -17.92
N LEU A 218 1.52 -7.10 -17.82
CA LEU A 218 0.36 -7.19 -16.93
C LEU A 218 0.81 -6.94 -15.49
N THR A 219 0.00 -6.19 -14.74
CA THR A 219 0.15 -5.96 -13.30
C THR A 219 -1.20 -6.08 -12.60
N ILE A 220 -1.18 -6.31 -11.28
CA ILE A 220 -2.33 -6.05 -10.41
C ILE A 220 -2.14 -4.64 -9.87
N GLU A 221 -2.92 -3.70 -10.38
CA GLU A 221 -2.96 -2.32 -9.92
C GLU A 221 -3.80 -2.24 -8.64
N MET A 222 -3.30 -1.50 -7.66
CA MET A 222 -4.03 -1.10 -6.47
C MET A 222 -4.08 0.42 -6.42
N ARG A 223 -5.29 0.97 -6.49
CA ARG A 223 -5.53 2.42 -6.59
C ARG A 223 -5.63 3.04 -5.22
N LEU A 224 -4.67 3.89 -4.86
CA LEU A 224 -4.60 4.58 -3.59
C LEU A 224 -4.75 6.10 -3.77
N ASN A 225 -5.97 6.54 -4.12
CA ASN A 225 -6.26 7.89 -4.62
C ASN A 225 -6.01 9.04 -3.64
N GLU A 226 -5.66 8.75 -2.38
CA GLU A 226 -5.35 9.75 -1.37
C GLU A 226 -4.07 9.43 -0.57
N THR A 227 -3.28 8.43 -0.98
CA THR A 227 -2.22 7.89 -0.12
C THR A 227 -0.85 8.48 -0.43
N HIS A 228 -0.20 9.00 0.62
CA HIS A 228 1.17 9.48 0.57
C HIS A 228 2.16 8.37 0.17
N PRO A 229 3.21 8.64 -0.63
CA PRO A 229 4.15 7.61 -1.12
C PRO A 229 4.79 6.76 -0.02
N ALA A 230 5.17 7.37 1.11
CA ALA A 230 5.71 6.63 2.27
C ALA A 230 4.71 5.62 2.86
N ILE A 231 3.41 5.95 2.87
CA ILE A 231 2.36 5.07 3.38
C ILE A 231 2.08 3.95 2.37
N ALA A 232 1.96 4.30 1.09
CA ALA A 232 1.79 3.35 0.00
C ALA A 232 2.93 2.33 -0.04
N TYR A 233 4.16 2.78 0.27
CA TYR A 233 5.32 1.92 0.37
C TYR A 233 5.19 0.87 1.49
N GLU A 234 4.87 1.31 2.71
CA GLU A 234 4.67 0.37 3.82
C GLU A 234 3.52 -0.59 3.53
N LEU A 235 2.40 -0.08 3.01
CA LEU A 235 1.26 -0.88 2.61
C LEU A 235 1.64 -1.93 1.56
N SER A 236 2.50 -1.58 0.61
CA SER A 236 2.98 -2.53 -0.40
C SER A 236 3.71 -3.70 0.24
N ILE A 237 4.52 -3.44 1.27
CA ILE A 237 5.30 -4.46 1.95
C ILE A 237 4.40 -5.34 2.83
N LEU A 238 3.46 -4.75 3.57
CA LEU A 238 2.44 -5.48 4.33
C LEU A 238 1.73 -6.50 3.44
N LEU A 239 1.20 -6.04 2.31
CA LEU A 239 0.46 -6.88 1.37
C LEU A 239 1.34 -7.96 0.74
N ASN A 240 2.58 -7.61 0.38
CA ASN A 240 3.55 -8.56 -0.18
C ASN A 240 3.89 -9.69 0.81
N ARG A 241 4.04 -9.36 2.10
CA ARG A 241 4.24 -10.35 3.17
C ARG A 241 3.03 -11.25 3.36
N ILE A 242 1.81 -10.71 3.29
CA ILE A 242 0.58 -11.52 3.34
C ILE A 242 0.51 -12.46 2.12
N ILE A 243 0.76 -11.95 0.91
CA ILE A 243 0.79 -12.75 -0.34
C ILE A 243 1.80 -13.89 -0.19
N ARG A 244 3.00 -13.61 0.33
CA ARG A 244 4.04 -14.61 0.56
C ARG A 244 3.56 -15.75 1.43
N LYS A 245 2.99 -15.43 2.59
CA LYS A 245 2.48 -16.45 3.52
C LYS A 245 1.32 -17.24 2.89
N CYS A 246 0.52 -16.61 2.02
CA CYS A 246 -0.52 -17.30 1.24
C CYS A 246 0.08 -18.29 0.23
N TYR A 247 1.17 -17.90 -0.46
CA TYR A 247 1.88 -18.80 -1.37
C TYR A 247 2.51 -19.98 -0.62
N GLU A 248 3.16 -19.70 0.52
CA GLU A 248 3.81 -20.71 1.36
C GLU A 248 2.84 -21.74 1.94
N ARG A 249 1.56 -21.39 2.13
CA ARG A 249 0.51 -22.36 2.47
C ARG A 249 -0.17 -23.02 1.26
N GLY A 250 0.47 -23.03 0.09
CA GLY A 250 -0.05 -23.64 -1.13
C GLY A 250 -0.97 -22.74 -1.94
N PHE A 251 -0.62 -21.45 -2.10
CA PHE A 251 -1.38 -20.47 -2.90
C PHE A 251 -2.83 -20.27 -2.43
N ILE A 252 -3.06 -20.41 -1.13
CA ILE A 252 -4.39 -20.27 -0.54
C ILE A 252 -4.57 -18.82 -0.09
N SER A 253 -5.38 -18.04 -0.81
CA SER A 253 -5.73 -16.67 -0.42
C SER A 253 -6.75 -16.63 0.74
N PRO A 254 -6.73 -15.59 1.60
CA PRO A 254 -7.69 -15.43 2.69
C PRO A 254 -9.12 -15.31 2.16
N LYS A 255 -10.13 -15.62 2.98
CA LYS A 255 -11.55 -15.47 2.63
C LYS A 255 -12.42 -15.30 3.88
N LEU A 256 -13.12 -14.18 3.96
CA LEU A 256 -14.14 -13.88 4.96
C LEU A 256 -15.32 -14.85 4.82
N ALA A 257 -15.87 -15.27 5.95
CA ALA A 257 -17.03 -16.17 6.01
C ALA A 257 -18.30 -15.48 5.50
N ASP A 258 -18.52 -14.23 5.90
CA ASP A 258 -19.64 -13.40 5.46
C ASP A 258 -19.14 -12.15 4.71
N ARG A 259 -18.40 -12.42 3.62
CA ARG A 259 -17.64 -11.41 2.90
C ARG A 259 -18.51 -10.24 2.44
N ASN A 260 -19.67 -10.52 1.83
CA ASN A 260 -20.49 -9.44 1.26
C ASN A 260 -21.04 -8.52 2.34
N ARG A 261 -21.55 -9.07 3.46
CA ARG A 261 -21.98 -8.27 4.60
C ARG A 261 -20.84 -7.39 5.12
N VAL A 262 -19.68 -7.98 5.42
CA VAL A 262 -18.54 -7.24 5.99
C VAL A 262 -18.08 -6.13 5.04
N ILE A 263 -17.95 -6.41 3.75
CA ILE A 263 -17.57 -5.38 2.76
C ILE A 263 -18.64 -4.30 2.63
N ASP A 264 -19.92 -4.66 2.63
CA ASP A 264 -21.02 -3.70 2.56
C ASP A 264 -21.06 -2.79 3.81
N ASP A 265 -20.78 -3.35 4.98
CA ASP A 265 -20.68 -2.60 6.23
C ASP A 265 -19.48 -1.65 6.22
N ILE A 266 -18.32 -2.10 5.74
CA ILE A 266 -17.13 -1.25 5.55
C ILE A 266 -17.43 -0.09 4.60
N VAL A 267 -18.00 -0.38 3.42
CA VAL A 267 -18.33 0.65 2.42
C VAL A 267 -19.36 1.63 2.98
N ARG A 268 -20.40 1.14 3.66
CA ARG A 268 -21.44 1.98 4.27
C ARG A 268 -20.88 2.88 5.36
N ASN A 269 -20.06 2.37 6.26
CA ASN A 269 -19.46 3.15 7.34
C ASN A 269 -18.41 4.14 6.81
N THR A 270 -17.68 3.78 5.76
CA THR A 270 -16.78 4.71 5.05
C THR A 270 -17.57 5.83 4.37
N ALA A 271 -18.62 5.52 3.62
CA ALA A 271 -19.49 6.51 3.00
C ALA A 271 -20.14 7.44 4.05
N ARG A 272 -20.59 6.89 5.18
CA ARG A 272 -21.10 7.68 6.30
C ARG A 272 -20.04 8.61 6.89
N SER A 273 -18.83 8.12 7.11
CA SER A 273 -17.68 8.91 7.60
C SER A 273 -17.40 10.10 6.67
N ILE A 274 -17.51 9.90 5.36
CA ILE A 274 -17.39 10.94 4.33
C ILE A 274 -18.57 11.93 4.40
N GLU A 275 -19.80 11.44 4.34
CA GLU A 275 -21.02 12.27 4.25
C GLU A 275 -21.26 13.13 5.48
N ARG A 276 -20.91 12.61 6.66
CA ARG A 276 -21.16 13.25 7.96
C ARG A 276 -19.92 13.89 8.56
N ASN A 277 -18.78 13.77 7.90
CA ASN A 277 -17.52 14.27 8.41
C ASN A 277 -17.16 13.70 9.80
N GLU A 278 -17.42 12.40 9.98
CA GLU A 278 -17.13 11.67 11.21
C GLU A 278 -15.80 10.92 11.06
N ASN A 279 -15.06 10.69 12.15
CA ASN A 279 -13.75 10.05 12.11
C ASN A 279 -13.84 8.59 11.59
N LEU A 280 -13.03 8.26 10.58
CA LEU A 280 -13.03 6.96 9.92
C LEU A 280 -12.73 5.80 10.87
N TYR A 281 -11.81 5.97 11.84
CA TYR A 281 -11.53 4.91 12.82
C TYR A 281 -12.79 4.58 13.63
N THR A 282 -13.47 5.61 14.14
CA THR A 282 -14.71 5.45 14.91
C THR A 282 -15.79 4.71 14.11
N LEU A 283 -15.92 5.02 12.81
CA LEU A 283 -16.96 4.42 11.97
C LEU A 283 -16.62 2.99 11.57
N LEU A 284 -15.35 2.69 11.32
CA LEU A 284 -14.92 1.34 11.00
C LEU A 284 -14.97 0.43 12.23
N GLU A 285 -14.75 0.94 13.44
CA GLU A 285 -14.92 0.18 14.68
C GLU A 285 -16.34 -0.41 14.84
N MET A 286 -17.36 0.23 14.25
CA MET A 286 -18.74 -0.27 14.24
C MET A 286 -18.95 -1.49 13.33
N VAL A 287 -17.95 -1.90 12.53
CA VAL A 287 -18.02 -3.13 11.72
C VAL A 287 -17.60 -4.31 12.60
N GLU A 288 -18.60 -5.02 13.11
CA GLU A 288 -18.43 -6.10 14.07
C GLU A 288 -18.47 -7.51 13.43
N ASP A 289 -18.08 -8.51 14.23
CA ASP A 289 -18.17 -9.94 13.92
C ASP A 289 -17.43 -10.32 12.63
N ILE A 290 -16.19 -9.86 12.50
CA ILE A 290 -15.36 -10.18 11.33
C ILE A 290 -14.79 -11.58 11.51
N ARG A 291 -15.15 -12.51 10.61
CA ARG A 291 -14.70 -13.91 10.68
C ARG A 291 -14.22 -14.40 9.33
N PHE A 292 -13.14 -15.18 9.35
CA PHE A 292 -12.65 -15.91 8.19
C PHE A 292 -13.25 -17.32 8.10
N MET A 293 -13.37 -17.83 6.87
CA MET A 293 -13.61 -19.25 6.66
C MET A 293 -12.45 -20.05 7.26
N ARG A 294 -12.76 -21.17 7.90
CA ARG A 294 -11.74 -22.04 8.53
C ARG A 294 -10.68 -22.45 7.51
N GLY A 295 -9.40 -22.24 7.82
CA GLY A 295 -8.28 -22.52 6.92
C GLY A 295 -8.08 -21.48 5.80
N ARG A 296 -8.86 -20.40 5.83
CA ARG A 296 -8.78 -19.25 4.91
C ARG A 296 -8.62 -17.93 5.68
N GLU A 297 -8.08 -17.99 6.89
CA GLU A 297 -7.66 -16.82 7.65
C GLU A 297 -6.59 -16.06 6.84
N ILE A 298 -6.37 -14.78 7.15
CA ILE A 298 -5.07 -14.19 6.84
C ILE A 298 -4.04 -15.03 7.63
N PRO A 299 -2.97 -15.53 7.01
CA PRO A 299 -2.02 -16.39 7.73
C PRO A 299 -1.53 -15.72 9.03
N MET A 300 -1.22 -16.50 10.07
CA MET A 300 -0.79 -15.99 11.39
C MET A 300 -1.79 -15.13 12.17
N LEU A 301 -2.97 -14.85 11.59
CA LEU A 301 -4.03 -14.12 12.27
C LEU A 301 -5.09 -15.07 12.83
N ASP A 302 -5.83 -14.56 13.80
CA ASP A 302 -6.96 -15.25 14.37
C ASP A 302 -8.09 -15.42 13.34
N ARG A 303 -8.95 -16.40 13.61
CA ARG A 303 -10.09 -16.67 12.74
C ARG A 303 -11.19 -15.63 12.86
N GLY A 304 -11.30 -14.95 13.99
CA GLY A 304 -12.40 -14.02 14.26
C GLY A 304 -11.97 -12.86 15.14
N TYR A 305 -12.53 -11.70 14.85
CA TYR A 305 -12.26 -10.44 15.53
C TYR A 305 -13.58 -9.79 15.95
N PRO A 306 -13.61 -9.13 17.13
CA PRO A 306 -14.81 -8.46 17.60
C PRO A 306 -15.21 -7.29 16.68
N ASN A 307 -14.23 -6.58 16.14
CA ASN A 307 -14.45 -5.46 15.21
C ASN A 307 -13.29 -5.26 14.22
N TYR A 308 -13.49 -4.33 13.28
CA TYR A 308 -12.51 -3.95 12.27
C TYR A 308 -11.19 -3.46 12.84
N LEU A 309 -11.21 -2.58 13.84
CA LEU A 309 -9.98 -1.95 14.34
C LEU A 309 -9.06 -2.98 15.00
N GLU A 310 -9.61 -3.97 15.70
CA GLU A 310 -8.82 -5.06 16.28
C GLU A 310 -8.14 -5.89 15.19
N LEU A 311 -8.87 -6.28 14.13
CA LEU A 311 -8.28 -6.96 12.98
C LEU A 311 -7.22 -6.10 12.28
N PHE A 312 -7.52 -4.83 12.02
CA PHE A 312 -6.59 -3.89 11.37
C PHE A 312 -5.28 -3.75 12.17
N LYS A 313 -5.38 -3.53 13.49
CA LYS A 313 -4.22 -3.45 14.37
C LYS A 313 -3.45 -4.76 14.42
N ASP A 314 -4.13 -5.91 14.39
CA ASP A 314 -3.48 -7.21 14.40
C ASP A 314 -2.74 -7.52 13.07
N ILE A 315 -3.29 -7.08 11.93
CA ILE A 315 -2.57 -7.09 10.65
C ILE A 315 -1.29 -6.25 10.78
N LEU A 316 -1.38 -5.02 11.29
CA LEU A 316 -0.22 -4.15 11.44
C LEU A 316 0.85 -4.72 12.38
N ARG A 317 0.45 -5.37 13.49
CA ARG A 317 1.37 -6.01 14.44
C ARG A 317 2.12 -7.20 13.81
N ASN A 318 1.41 -8.04 13.07
CA ASN A 318 1.97 -9.28 12.52
C ASN A 318 2.69 -9.08 11.20
N TYR A 319 2.29 -8.09 10.40
CA TYR A 319 2.84 -7.89 9.07
C TYR A 319 3.70 -6.64 8.93
N GLY A 320 3.57 -5.67 9.83
CA GLY A 320 4.33 -4.41 9.82
C GLY A 320 5.82 -4.60 9.98
N HIS A 321 6.60 -3.60 9.58
CA HIS A 321 8.03 -3.61 9.89
C HIS A 321 8.25 -3.53 11.41
N PRO A 322 9.09 -4.40 11.98
CA PRO A 322 9.41 -4.34 13.40
C PRO A 322 10.40 -3.20 13.71
N TYR A 323 11.18 -2.74 12.72
CA TYR A 323 12.26 -1.79 12.91
C TYR A 323 12.12 -0.53 12.02
N PRO A 324 12.50 0.67 12.52
CA PRO A 324 12.60 1.88 11.70
C PRO A 324 13.54 1.70 10.49
N PRO A 325 13.41 2.51 9.43
CA PRO A 325 12.48 3.62 9.28
C PRO A 325 11.01 3.19 9.05
N MET A 326 10.78 1.99 8.52
CA MET A 326 9.46 1.57 8.03
C MET A 326 8.44 1.24 9.12
N ALA A 327 8.90 0.79 10.29
CA ALA A 327 8.03 0.61 11.45
C ALA A 327 7.30 1.88 11.88
N ARG A 328 7.83 3.07 11.53
CA ARG A 328 7.22 4.36 11.86
C ARG A 328 5.82 4.44 11.29
N VAL A 329 5.65 4.16 10.00
CA VAL A 329 4.34 4.25 9.34
C VAL A 329 3.35 3.28 9.99
N CYS A 330 3.74 2.04 10.29
CA CYS A 330 2.88 1.13 11.05
C CYS A 330 2.46 1.70 12.41
N ARG A 331 3.40 2.32 13.14
CA ARG A 331 3.11 2.94 14.44
C ARG A 331 2.13 4.10 14.33
N LEU A 332 2.21 4.91 13.27
CA LEU A 332 1.21 5.95 13.00
C LEU A 332 -0.19 5.34 13.07
N PHE A 333 -0.44 4.28 12.30
CA PHE A 333 -1.77 3.67 12.22
C PHE A 333 -2.13 2.79 13.43
N LEU A 334 -1.16 2.12 14.06
CA LEU A 334 -1.39 1.35 15.29
C LEU A 334 -1.90 2.22 16.45
N HIS A 335 -1.48 3.47 16.49
CA HIS A 335 -1.87 4.46 17.50
C HIS A 335 -2.98 5.41 17.01
N GLU A 336 -3.71 5.02 15.96
CA GLU A 336 -4.80 5.81 15.37
C GLU A 336 -4.36 7.25 15.06
N GLY A 337 -3.16 7.33 14.49
CA GLY A 337 -2.57 8.54 13.95
C GLY A 337 -3.20 8.93 12.63
N GLU A 338 -3.06 10.21 12.32
CA GLU A 338 -3.74 10.86 11.21
C GLU A 338 -2.68 11.45 10.28
N PRO A 339 -2.54 10.97 9.03
CA PRO A 339 -1.50 11.42 8.11
C PRO A 339 -1.48 12.94 7.90
N TRP A 340 -2.64 13.57 7.73
CA TRP A 340 -2.78 15.02 7.57
C TRP A 340 -2.24 15.84 8.75
N ARG A 341 -2.16 15.26 9.96
CA ARG A 341 -1.56 15.91 11.14
C ARG A 341 -0.05 15.71 11.23
N ASN A 342 0.53 14.90 10.35
CA ASN A 342 1.95 14.53 10.34
C ASN A 342 2.64 14.79 8.99
N PRO A 343 2.34 15.90 8.28
CA PRO A 343 2.79 16.09 6.89
C PRO A 343 4.31 16.12 6.78
N LYS A 344 4.99 16.76 7.74
CA LYS A 344 6.47 16.82 7.78
C LYS A 344 7.08 15.50 8.18
N ALA A 345 6.49 14.82 9.17
CA ALA A 345 7.00 13.53 9.61
C ALA A 345 6.92 12.49 8.47
N LEU A 346 5.87 12.47 7.66
CA LEU A 346 5.75 11.53 6.53
C LEU A 346 6.91 11.62 5.53
N TRP A 347 7.34 12.84 5.15
CA TRP A 347 8.52 13.06 4.32
C TRP A 347 9.85 12.74 5.02
N ASN A 348 9.85 12.68 6.34
CA ASN A 348 11.01 12.33 7.14
C ASN A 348 11.00 10.87 7.61
N THR A 349 10.06 10.05 7.14
CA THR A 349 9.96 8.64 7.57
C THR A 349 11.25 7.85 7.36
N PHE A 350 12.10 8.23 6.40
CA PHE A 350 13.39 7.58 6.09
C PHE A 350 14.63 8.22 6.74
N VAL A 351 14.49 9.26 7.58
CA VAL A 351 15.66 9.88 8.26
C VAL A 351 16.30 8.90 9.26
N PRO A 352 17.59 9.09 9.62
CA PRO A 352 18.27 8.25 10.60
C PRO A 352 17.53 8.07 11.93
N TYR A 353 17.90 7.03 12.67
CA TYR A 353 17.32 6.77 13.99
C TYR A 353 17.67 7.91 14.97
N GLY A 354 16.66 8.42 15.68
CA GLY A 354 16.84 9.51 16.66
C GLY A 354 16.53 10.92 16.14
N GLU A 355 16.52 11.13 14.81
CA GLU A 355 16.18 12.41 14.19
C GLU A 355 14.68 12.54 13.84
N PHE A 356 13.97 11.42 13.85
CA PHE A 356 12.55 11.36 13.54
C PHE A 356 11.67 11.62 14.76
N ARG A 357 10.61 12.40 14.57
CA ARG A 357 9.52 12.57 15.55
C ARG A 357 8.18 12.73 14.83
N TRP A 358 7.14 12.08 15.37
CA TRP A 358 5.75 12.34 14.96
C TRP A 358 5.27 13.69 15.48
N ASP A 359 4.47 14.39 14.68
CA ASP A 359 3.90 15.68 15.06
C ASP A 359 2.80 15.50 16.13
N GLN A 360 2.11 14.36 16.11
CA GLN A 360 1.18 13.96 17.18
C GLN A 360 1.91 13.32 18.37
N GLU A 361 1.79 13.92 19.57
CA GLU A 361 2.48 13.48 20.79
C GLU A 361 2.13 12.07 21.25
N LYS A 362 0.90 11.61 21.00
CA LYS A 362 0.43 10.27 21.39
C LYS A 362 1.09 9.12 20.61
N ILE A 363 1.87 9.43 19.57
CA ILE A 363 2.42 8.43 18.66
C ILE A 363 3.92 8.22 18.98
N PRO A 364 4.32 7.01 19.40
CA PRO A 364 5.71 6.71 19.69
C PRO A 364 6.59 6.93 18.47
N SER A 365 7.65 7.73 18.65
CA SER A 365 8.64 8.01 17.60
C SER A 365 9.73 6.92 17.48
N ARG A 366 9.85 6.06 18.50
CA ARG A 366 10.92 5.05 18.66
C ARG A 366 10.39 3.67 18.92
#